data_AF-A0A533RF08-F1
#
_entry.id   AF-A0A533RF08-F1
#
_cell.length_a   1.000
_cell.length_b   1.000
_cell.length_c   1.000
_cell.angle_alpha   90.00
_cell.angle_beta   90.00
_cell.angle_gamma   90.00
#
_symmetry.space_group_name_H-M   'P 1'
#
loop_
_entity.id
_entity.type
_entity.pdbx_description
1 polymer ?
#
loop_
_entity_poly.entity_id
_entity_poly.type
_entity_poly.pdbx_seq_one_letter_code
_entity_poly.pdbx_strand_id
1 'polypeptide(L)'
;MPGKRRCAQILALAVCVALMLPGSASAVSWTLADGVTAAGVQALEFNVGLSSLRTSGSLATDDIGEYDLRLFTNQTINVSVTGGAGTDFILVIVDDDDNLIGIADDVGAGTESISHTVSLPRYSPKIYHLGIYAFDGGSYTLNVSMTDPGTTAGTARLAGADRYATAVRASQDAFASGSGTVVIASGANFPDALAAAGLCGAYDAPLLLVPPTSLPAVVSAEIDRLGATQAIIVGGAAAVSDGVEDLIAARPGLTGGVTRIAGASRYDTAKLIAEEMSSELGTDLPDAYLVSGVNFVDALAVSPLAYAGHRPILLTPKEAAHSATLAAIDAVGVQRVVIVGGTGAVSTTAENQVEAVLGSATSRVAGNNRFETARAVANSGVSAGLIGHRFIGVANGRGFADGLGGGVAAGAHGGGLVLMESYVIPDATQAYLLDCEGDGSGAEALRVYG
;
A
#
# COMPACT_ATOMS: atom_id res chain seq x y z
N MET A 1 17.42 27.17 -20.17
CA MET A 1 16.06 26.90 -19.65
C MET A 1 15.65 25.53 -20.15
N PRO A 2 15.26 24.59 -19.26
CA PRO A 2 14.94 23.21 -19.63
C PRO A 2 13.93 23.11 -20.79
N GLY A 3 12.88 23.95 -20.79
CA GLY A 3 11.88 24.00 -21.85
C GLY A 3 12.43 24.27 -23.26
N LYS A 4 13.39 25.19 -23.43
CA LYS A 4 13.95 25.51 -24.77
C LYS A 4 14.73 24.36 -25.41
N ARG A 5 15.32 23.46 -24.62
CA ARG A 5 16.00 22.26 -25.15
C ARG A 5 14.98 21.21 -25.59
N ARG A 6 13.91 21.05 -24.80
CA ARG A 6 12.79 20.13 -25.09
C ARG A 6 12.02 20.55 -26.35
N CYS A 7 11.69 21.84 -26.52
CA CYS A 7 11.07 22.34 -27.76
C CYS A 7 11.90 21.99 -29.01
N ALA A 8 13.22 22.18 -28.94
CA ALA A 8 14.12 21.92 -30.07
C ALA A 8 14.23 20.43 -30.41
N GLN A 9 14.10 19.53 -29.41
CA GLN A 9 14.17 18.08 -29.61
C GLN A 9 12.86 17.51 -30.13
N ILE A 10 11.71 17.94 -29.59
CA ILE A 10 10.39 17.55 -30.10
C ILE A 10 10.21 18.05 -31.55
N LEU A 11 10.63 19.28 -31.83
CA LEU A 11 10.66 19.85 -33.17
C LEU A 11 11.59 19.06 -34.10
N ALA A 12 12.80 18.71 -33.65
CA ALA A 12 13.73 17.91 -34.46
C ALA A 12 13.17 16.51 -34.76
N LEU A 13 12.48 15.89 -33.81
CA LEU A 13 11.84 14.59 -33.98
C LEU A 13 10.66 14.65 -34.96
N ALA A 14 9.79 15.66 -34.81
CA ALA A 14 8.66 15.91 -35.71
C ALA A 14 9.13 16.15 -37.16
N VAL A 15 10.18 16.97 -37.34
CA VAL A 15 10.74 17.27 -38.65
C VAL A 15 11.48 16.08 -39.26
N CYS A 16 12.19 15.28 -38.45
CA CYS A 16 12.82 14.05 -38.94
C CYS A 16 11.80 13.04 -39.47
N VAL A 17 10.62 12.95 -38.84
CA VAL A 17 9.56 12.04 -39.26
C VAL A 17 8.87 12.53 -40.54
N ALA A 18 8.59 13.83 -40.65
CA ALA A 18 8.06 14.44 -41.89
C ALA A 18 8.97 14.18 -43.11
N LEU A 19 10.29 14.15 -42.90
CA LEU A 19 11.29 13.85 -43.94
C LEU A 19 11.43 12.36 -44.27
N MET A 20 10.91 11.45 -43.44
CA MET A 20 10.95 9.99 -43.68
C MET A 20 9.72 9.45 -44.41
N LEU A 21 8.67 10.27 -44.60
CA LEU A 21 7.48 9.90 -45.36
C LEU A 21 7.73 10.11 -46.88
N PRO A 22 7.25 9.20 -47.75
CA PRO A 22 7.53 9.25 -49.18
C PRO A 22 6.83 10.46 -49.84
N GLY A 23 7.55 11.55 -50.03
CA GLY A 23 7.02 12.75 -50.71
C GLY A 23 8.00 13.92 -50.91
N SER A 24 9.05 14.06 -50.11
CA SER A 24 9.97 15.21 -50.26
C SER A 24 11.41 14.86 -49.89
N ALA A 25 12.11 14.23 -50.84
CA ALA A 25 13.55 14.01 -50.72
C ALA A 25 14.33 15.23 -51.25
N SER A 26 14.96 15.99 -50.34
CA SER A 26 16.26 16.64 -50.62
C SER A 26 17.05 16.75 -49.32
N ALA A 27 18.31 16.31 -49.34
CA ALA A 27 19.20 16.37 -48.19
C ALA A 27 19.47 17.82 -47.76
N VAL A 28 19.13 18.16 -46.52
CA VAL A 28 19.40 19.46 -45.90
C VAL A 28 20.40 19.26 -44.76
N SER A 29 21.53 19.96 -44.82
CA SER A 29 22.49 20.06 -43.71
C SER A 29 22.02 21.12 -42.71
N TRP A 30 21.94 20.77 -41.43
CA TRP A 30 21.44 21.65 -40.38
C TRP A 30 22.49 22.66 -39.89
N THR A 31 22.12 23.94 -39.88
CA THR A 31 22.61 24.93 -38.92
C THR A 31 21.37 25.46 -38.21
N LEU A 32 21.22 25.21 -36.91
CA LEU A 32 20.10 25.75 -36.13
C LEU A 32 20.15 27.27 -36.22
N ALA A 33 19.20 27.87 -36.93
CA ALA A 33 19.02 29.31 -36.92
C ALA A 33 18.44 29.70 -35.56
N ASP A 34 19.19 30.48 -34.79
CA ASP A 34 18.68 31.25 -33.66
C ASP A 34 17.53 32.14 -34.18
N GLY A 35 16.28 31.73 -33.98
CA GLY A 35 15.15 32.48 -34.52
C GLY A 35 13.75 31.95 -34.26
N VAL A 36 13.56 30.68 -33.86
CA VAL A 36 12.22 30.20 -33.48
C VAL A 36 11.87 30.78 -32.11
N THR A 37 10.96 31.76 -32.11
CA THR A 37 10.38 32.29 -30.88
C THR A 37 9.18 31.43 -30.52
N ALA A 38 9.35 30.52 -29.55
CA ALA A 38 8.24 29.80 -28.94
C ALA A 38 7.32 30.83 -28.24
N ALA A 39 6.31 31.30 -28.96
CA ALA A 39 5.35 32.25 -28.44
C ALA A 39 4.16 31.48 -27.86
N GLY A 40 4.19 31.24 -26.54
CA GLY A 40 3.04 30.72 -25.81
C GLY A 40 3.22 29.32 -25.26
N VAL A 41 4.22 29.13 -24.40
CA VAL A 41 4.21 27.98 -23.46
C VAL A 41 3.11 28.23 -22.45
N GLN A 42 1.92 27.67 -22.67
CA GLN A 42 0.93 27.48 -21.60
C GLN A 42 1.13 26.09 -21.01
N ALA A 43 2.04 25.97 -20.03
CA ALA A 43 2.09 24.81 -19.17
C ALA A 43 0.80 24.79 -18.33
N LEU A 44 -0.23 24.11 -18.82
CA LEU A 44 -1.34 23.71 -17.97
C LEU A 44 -0.91 22.42 -17.26
N GLU A 45 -0.59 22.52 -15.98
CA GLU A 45 -0.46 21.35 -15.12
C GLU A 45 -1.85 20.77 -14.87
N PHE A 46 -2.11 19.58 -15.39
CA PHE A 46 -3.37 18.89 -15.15
C PHE A 46 -3.21 17.83 -14.04
N ASN A 47 -3.80 18.09 -12.87
CA ASN A 47 -4.03 17.08 -11.83
C ASN A 47 -5.32 16.34 -12.17
N VAL A 48 -5.24 15.18 -12.84
CA VAL A 48 -6.44 14.57 -13.43
C VAL A 48 -7.05 13.52 -12.51
N GLY A 49 -8.13 13.89 -11.83
CA GLY A 49 -9.15 12.98 -11.28
C GLY A 49 -10.39 12.86 -12.18
N LEU A 50 -10.28 13.19 -13.46
CA LEU A 50 -11.38 13.24 -14.45
C LEU A 50 -11.09 12.30 -15.63
N SER A 51 -12.12 11.59 -16.10
CA SER A 51 -12.03 10.56 -17.15
C SER A 51 -11.71 11.06 -18.56
N SER A 52 -11.79 12.38 -18.80
CA SER A 52 -11.48 12.99 -20.09
C SER A 52 -11.22 14.49 -19.96
N LEU A 53 -10.38 15.03 -20.83
CA LEU A 53 -10.05 16.44 -20.98
C LEU A 53 -10.22 16.86 -22.46
N ARG A 54 -10.75 18.07 -22.68
CA ARG A 54 -10.85 18.70 -23.99
C ARG A 54 -10.39 20.15 -23.89
N THR A 55 -9.44 20.55 -24.71
CA THR A 55 -8.97 21.94 -24.83
C THR A 55 -8.81 22.31 -26.30
N SER A 56 -8.80 23.61 -26.59
CA SER A 56 -8.68 24.12 -27.96
C SER A 56 -7.67 25.26 -28.01
N GLY A 57 -6.91 25.33 -29.10
CA GLY A 57 -5.90 26.35 -29.33
C GLY A 57 -5.80 26.73 -30.80
N SER A 58 -4.87 27.63 -31.11
CA SER A 58 -4.48 27.98 -32.47
C SER A 58 -2.97 28.12 -32.53
N LEU A 59 -2.34 27.56 -33.55
CA LEU A 59 -0.91 27.68 -33.80
C LEU A 59 -0.67 28.48 -35.08
N ALA A 60 0.46 29.17 -35.16
CA ALA A 60 0.94 29.75 -36.40
C ALA A 60 1.56 28.65 -37.30
N THR A 61 1.82 28.98 -38.56
CA THR A 61 2.64 28.18 -39.47
C THR A 61 4.01 27.92 -38.84
N ASP A 62 4.48 26.69 -38.90
CA ASP A 62 5.73 26.20 -38.30
C ASP A 62 5.87 26.44 -36.78
N ASP A 63 4.77 26.32 -36.04
CA ASP A 63 4.72 26.53 -34.60
C ASP A 63 4.35 25.26 -33.83
N ILE A 64 4.69 25.23 -32.53
CA ILE A 64 4.46 24.08 -31.66
C ILE A 64 3.67 24.46 -30.40
N GLY A 65 2.61 23.71 -30.15
CA GLY A 65 1.90 23.70 -28.88
C GLY A 65 2.42 22.59 -27.98
N GLU A 66 2.73 22.90 -26.72
CA GLU A 66 3.24 21.93 -25.74
C GLU A 66 2.26 21.78 -24.57
N TYR A 67 2.08 20.53 -24.14
CA TYR A 67 1.22 20.18 -23.00
C TYR A 67 1.91 19.15 -22.12
N ASP A 68 1.82 19.35 -20.80
CA ASP A 68 2.32 18.41 -19.81
C ASP A 68 1.16 17.59 -19.25
N LEU A 69 1.25 16.28 -19.38
CA LEU A 69 0.28 15.34 -18.85
C LEU A 69 0.91 14.56 -17.71
N ARG A 70 0.47 14.85 -16.48
CA ARG A 70 0.85 14.08 -15.31
C ARG A 70 -0.13 12.92 -15.12
N LEU A 71 0.37 11.70 -15.29
CA LEU A 71 -0.46 10.50 -15.16
C LEU A 71 -0.18 9.77 -13.86
N PHE A 72 -1.27 9.33 -13.23
CA PHE A 72 -1.26 8.53 -12.01
C PHE A 72 -1.91 7.17 -12.31
N THR A 73 -1.08 6.14 -12.48
CA THR A 73 -1.41 4.68 -12.48
C THR A 73 -2.56 4.16 -13.37
N ASN A 74 -2.32 3.05 -14.08
CA ASN A 74 -3.34 2.18 -14.72
C ASN A 74 -4.40 2.90 -15.59
N GLN A 75 -3.96 3.79 -16.48
CA GLN A 75 -4.84 4.41 -17.47
C GLN A 75 -4.28 4.19 -18.87
N THR A 76 -5.11 3.73 -19.79
CA THR A 76 -4.85 3.85 -21.23
C THR A 76 -5.27 5.25 -21.65
N ILE A 77 -4.37 6.05 -22.21
CA ILE A 77 -4.74 7.36 -22.72
C ILE A 77 -4.99 7.28 -24.22
N ASN A 78 -6.06 7.91 -24.69
CA ASN A 78 -6.27 8.19 -26.09
C ASN A 78 -6.07 9.70 -26.27
N VAL A 79 -5.14 10.06 -27.15
CA VAL A 79 -4.83 11.46 -27.44
C VAL A 79 -5.20 11.73 -28.88
N SER A 80 -6.14 12.65 -29.11
CA SER A 80 -6.52 13.06 -30.45
C SER A 80 -6.43 14.56 -30.60
N VAL A 81 -5.98 14.97 -31.78
CA VAL A 81 -5.93 16.37 -32.20
C VAL A 81 -6.86 16.48 -33.41
N THR A 82 -7.89 17.30 -33.30
CA THR A 82 -8.80 17.58 -34.40
C THR A 82 -8.54 18.98 -34.92
N GLY A 83 -8.17 19.09 -36.19
CA GLY A 83 -7.90 20.35 -36.86
C GLY A 83 -9.14 20.97 -37.51
N GLY A 84 -9.03 22.24 -37.91
CA GLY A 84 -9.98 22.88 -38.82
C GLY A 84 -9.80 22.39 -40.26
N ALA A 85 -10.64 22.85 -41.19
CA ALA A 85 -10.41 22.53 -42.60
C ALA A 85 -9.11 23.17 -43.11
N GLY A 86 -8.21 22.35 -43.69
CA GLY A 86 -6.94 22.82 -44.27
C GLY A 86 -5.82 23.04 -43.27
N THR A 87 -5.86 22.36 -42.12
CA THR A 87 -4.76 22.36 -41.14
C THR A 87 -4.01 21.04 -41.21
N ASP A 88 -2.68 21.10 -41.15
CA ASP A 88 -1.77 19.95 -41.13
C ASP A 88 -1.00 19.93 -39.80
N PHE A 89 -1.17 18.87 -39.01
CA PHE A 89 -0.59 18.75 -37.67
C PHE A 89 0.12 17.40 -37.46
N ILE A 90 1.20 17.42 -36.68
CA ILE A 90 1.82 16.21 -36.12
C ILE A 90 1.64 16.22 -34.60
N LEU A 91 1.19 15.08 -34.04
CA LEU A 91 1.17 14.82 -32.61
C LEU A 91 2.37 13.95 -32.23
N VAL A 92 3.18 14.43 -31.28
CA VAL A 92 4.31 13.69 -30.69
C VAL A 92 4.09 13.53 -29.19
N ILE A 93 4.37 12.34 -28.65
CA ILE A 93 4.31 12.06 -27.21
C ILE A 93 5.66 11.50 -26.76
N VAL A 94 6.26 12.13 -25.75
CA VAL A 94 7.51 11.67 -25.11
C VAL A 94 7.34 11.54 -23.59
N ASP A 95 8.15 10.72 -22.93
CA ASP A 95 8.21 10.68 -21.46
C ASP A 95 9.21 11.69 -20.89
N ASP A 96 9.25 11.84 -19.56
CA ASP A 96 10.13 12.81 -18.86
C ASP A 96 11.64 12.53 -19.04
N ASP A 97 11.98 11.33 -19.53
CA ASP A 97 13.34 10.91 -19.91
C ASP A 97 13.63 11.18 -21.42
N ASP A 98 12.76 11.91 -22.10
CA ASP A 98 12.80 12.25 -23.53
C ASP A 98 12.69 11.03 -24.48
N ASN A 99 12.15 9.89 -24.03
CA ASN A 99 11.92 8.73 -24.91
C ASN A 99 10.65 8.92 -25.74
N LEU A 100 10.69 8.58 -27.04
CA LEU A 100 9.51 8.59 -27.91
C LEU A 100 8.53 7.49 -27.52
N ILE A 101 7.30 7.89 -27.24
CA ILE A 101 6.22 6.99 -26.80
C ILE A 101 5.19 6.76 -27.92
N GLY A 102 4.88 7.78 -28.71
CA GLY A 102 3.94 7.66 -29.82
C GLY A 102 3.96 8.87 -30.75
N ILE A 103 3.56 8.65 -32.01
CA ILE A 103 3.50 9.68 -33.03
C ILE A 103 2.32 9.42 -33.98
N ALA A 104 1.56 10.47 -34.31
CA ALA A 104 0.58 10.44 -35.38
C ALA A 104 0.65 11.70 -36.22
N ASP A 105 0.26 11.53 -37.47
CA ASP A 105 0.31 12.51 -38.54
C ASP A 105 -0.99 12.40 -39.35
N ASP A 106 -1.39 13.49 -39.97
CA ASP A 106 -2.55 13.58 -40.85
C ASP A 106 -2.23 14.47 -42.04
N VAL A 107 -2.15 13.82 -43.20
CA VAL A 107 -1.73 14.46 -44.45
C VAL A 107 -2.93 14.43 -45.40
N GLY A 108 -3.84 15.39 -45.28
CA GLY A 108 -5.06 15.45 -46.09
C GLY A 108 -5.74 16.83 -46.15
N ALA A 109 -6.76 16.95 -47.00
CA ALA A 109 -7.53 18.18 -47.23
C ALA A 109 -9.02 18.01 -46.84
N GLY A 110 -9.35 18.30 -45.58
CA GLY A 110 -10.72 18.27 -45.02
C GLY A 110 -10.77 18.78 -43.57
N THR A 111 -11.93 18.72 -42.90
CA THR A 111 -11.96 18.81 -41.41
C THR A 111 -11.46 17.47 -40.89
N GLU A 112 -10.16 17.38 -40.65
CA GLU A 112 -9.51 16.11 -40.40
C GLU A 112 -9.18 15.96 -38.92
N SER A 113 -9.38 14.73 -38.44
CA SER A 113 -9.19 14.39 -37.03
C SER A 113 -8.09 13.35 -36.96
N ILE A 114 -6.94 13.78 -36.46
CA ILE A 114 -5.82 12.91 -36.15
C ILE A 114 -6.08 12.28 -34.79
N SER A 115 -6.23 10.97 -34.74
CA SER A 115 -6.33 10.25 -33.46
C SER A 115 -5.20 9.25 -33.35
N HIS A 116 -4.36 9.40 -32.32
CA HIS A 116 -3.40 8.37 -31.94
C HIS A 116 -3.82 7.72 -30.64
N THR A 117 -3.98 6.41 -30.65
CA THR A 117 -4.15 5.65 -29.43
C THR A 117 -2.77 5.26 -28.93
N VAL A 118 -2.35 5.85 -27.81
CA VAL A 118 -1.06 5.52 -27.19
C VAL A 118 -1.33 4.64 -25.98
N SER A 119 -1.02 3.35 -26.12
CA SER A 119 -1.01 2.41 -25.00
C SER A 119 0.27 2.61 -24.21
N LEU A 120 0.18 3.28 -23.07
CA LEU A 120 1.34 3.50 -22.20
C LEU A 120 1.69 2.23 -21.41
N PRO A 121 2.98 1.89 -21.26
CA PRO A 121 3.41 0.81 -20.39
C PRO A 121 3.16 1.16 -18.91
N ARG A 122 2.89 0.12 -18.11
CA ARG A 122 1.95 0.23 -16.99
C ARG A 122 2.37 1.02 -15.76
N TYR A 123 3.64 1.29 -15.43
CA TYR A 123 3.95 1.74 -14.05
C TYR A 123 5.15 2.69 -13.88
N SER A 124 4.84 3.95 -13.56
CA SER A 124 5.50 4.91 -12.65
C SER A 124 4.78 6.26 -12.85
N PRO A 125 4.56 7.13 -11.83
CA PRO A 125 4.07 8.48 -12.09
C PRO A 125 5.10 9.24 -12.93
N LYS A 126 4.93 9.21 -14.25
CA LYS A 126 5.75 9.95 -15.20
C LYS A 126 4.97 11.15 -15.71
N ILE A 127 5.70 12.22 -15.96
CA ILE A 127 5.20 13.33 -16.76
C ILE A 127 5.38 12.91 -18.23
N TYR A 128 4.32 13.01 -19.00
CA TYR A 128 4.37 12.86 -20.45
C TYR A 128 4.27 14.25 -21.07
N HIS A 129 5.10 14.49 -22.07
CA HIS A 129 5.10 15.74 -22.82
C HIS A 129 4.47 15.49 -24.18
N LEU A 130 3.43 16.26 -24.48
CA LEU A 130 2.73 16.22 -25.75
C LEU A 130 3.14 17.45 -26.57
N GLY A 131 3.63 17.22 -27.79
CA GLY A 131 3.89 18.26 -28.78
C GLY A 131 2.89 18.17 -29.92
N ILE A 132 2.28 19.30 -30.27
CA ILE A 132 1.45 19.45 -31.47
C ILE A 132 2.16 20.42 -32.38
N TYR A 133 2.71 19.93 -33.48
CA TYR A 133 3.38 20.77 -34.48
C TYR A 133 2.41 21.11 -35.60
N ALA A 134 2.37 22.37 -36.03
CA ALA A 134 1.54 22.84 -37.12
C ALA A 134 2.40 23.25 -38.31
N PHE A 135 2.18 22.65 -39.49
CA PHE A 135 2.86 23.09 -40.72
C PHE A 135 2.22 24.37 -41.23
N ASP A 136 0.93 24.34 -41.53
CA ASP A 136 0.22 25.47 -42.14
C ASP A 136 -0.45 26.40 -41.12
N GLY A 137 -0.32 26.09 -39.82
CA GLY A 137 -1.01 26.78 -38.74
C GLY A 137 -2.52 26.50 -38.72
N GLY A 138 -3.22 27.09 -37.77
CA GLY A 138 -4.67 27.01 -37.64
C GLY A 138 -5.16 26.54 -36.28
N SER A 139 -6.49 26.48 -36.15
CA SER A 139 -7.15 26.08 -34.91
C SER A 139 -7.19 24.56 -34.76
N TYR A 140 -6.96 24.08 -33.54
CA TYR A 140 -7.07 22.68 -33.19
C TYR A 140 -7.85 22.48 -31.89
N THR A 141 -8.39 21.28 -31.74
CA THR A 141 -8.92 20.76 -30.48
C THR A 141 -8.09 19.56 -30.05
N LEU A 142 -7.48 19.63 -28.87
CA LEU A 142 -6.84 18.49 -28.20
C LEU A 142 -7.88 17.79 -27.31
N ASN A 143 -8.10 16.50 -27.55
CA ASN A 143 -8.86 15.63 -26.67
C ASN A 143 -7.91 14.60 -26.06
N VAL A 144 -7.99 14.44 -24.75
CA VAL A 144 -7.32 13.37 -24.01
C VAL A 144 -8.41 12.60 -23.27
N SER A 145 -8.63 11.34 -23.61
CA SER A 145 -9.55 10.47 -22.87
C SER A 145 -8.79 9.34 -22.21
N MET A 146 -9.26 8.92 -21.04
CA MET A 146 -8.64 7.87 -20.25
C MET A 146 -9.59 6.68 -20.20
N THR A 147 -9.10 5.52 -20.63
CA THR A 147 -9.73 4.24 -20.35
C THR A 147 -8.90 3.56 -19.27
N ASP A 148 -9.42 3.55 -18.04
CA ASP A 148 -8.90 2.65 -17.01
C ASP A 148 -9.14 1.21 -17.51
N PRO A 149 -8.14 0.32 -17.58
CA PRO A 149 -8.35 -1.10 -17.87
C PRO A 149 -9.31 -1.78 -16.88
N GLY A 150 -9.69 -1.09 -15.81
CA GLY A 150 -10.52 -1.61 -14.76
C GLY A 150 -9.70 -2.61 -13.97
N THR A 151 -8.92 -2.12 -13.01
CA THR A 151 -8.67 -2.92 -11.81
C THR A 151 -9.11 -2.13 -10.59
N THR A 152 -10.22 -2.57 -10.00
CA THR A 152 -10.21 -2.87 -8.57
C THR A 152 -11.41 -3.74 -8.26
N ALA A 153 -11.20 -5.05 -8.43
CA ALA A 153 -11.54 -5.99 -7.38
C ALA A 153 -11.92 -5.30 -6.04
N GLY A 154 -13.21 -5.37 -5.71
CA GLY A 154 -13.90 -4.69 -4.61
C GLY A 154 -13.06 -3.89 -3.61
N THR A 155 -12.54 -2.72 -3.98
CA THR A 155 -11.87 -1.83 -3.02
C THR A 155 -12.88 -1.24 -2.05
N ALA A 156 -12.60 -1.33 -0.75
CA ALA A 156 -13.44 -0.72 0.28
C ALA A 156 -12.61 -0.04 1.37
N ARG A 157 -13.06 1.13 1.80
CA ARG A 157 -12.51 1.80 2.99
C ARG A 157 -13.31 1.38 4.22
N LEU A 158 -12.64 0.76 5.17
CA LEU A 158 -13.19 0.31 6.44
C LEU A 158 -12.73 1.27 7.54
N ALA A 159 -13.61 2.23 7.87
CA ALA A 159 -13.32 3.25 8.87
C ALA A 159 -14.55 3.53 9.73
N GLY A 160 -14.31 3.83 10.99
CA GLY A 160 -15.30 4.30 11.95
C GLY A 160 -15.12 5.78 12.32
N ALA A 161 -15.95 6.26 13.23
CA ALA A 161 -15.81 7.61 13.80
C ALA A 161 -14.53 7.77 14.63
N ASP A 162 -13.99 6.66 15.13
CA ASP A 162 -12.75 6.58 15.88
C ASP A 162 -12.08 5.21 15.65
N ARG A 163 -10.91 5.02 16.29
CA ARG A 163 -10.13 3.78 16.20
C ARG A 163 -10.86 2.53 16.68
N TYR A 164 -11.79 2.66 17.61
CA TYR A 164 -12.53 1.53 18.16
C TYR A 164 -13.60 1.09 17.17
N ALA A 165 -14.28 2.05 16.56
CA ALA A 165 -15.22 1.78 15.48
C ALA A 165 -14.50 1.26 14.21
N THR A 166 -13.29 1.72 13.89
CA THR A 166 -12.48 1.13 12.80
C THR A 166 -12.12 -0.33 13.06
N ALA A 167 -11.69 -0.68 14.28
CA ALA A 167 -11.44 -2.07 14.66
C ALA A 167 -12.70 -2.94 14.52
N VAL A 168 -13.86 -2.41 14.88
CA VAL A 168 -15.16 -3.10 14.65
C VAL A 168 -15.44 -3.29 13.16
N ARG A 169 -15.12 -2.31 12.29
CA ARG A 169 -15.28 -2.49 10.83
C ARG A 169 -14.36 -3.56 10.27
N ALA A 170 -13.13 -3.66 10.76
CA ALA A 170 -12.20 -4.73 10.39
C ALA A 170 -12.74 -6.11 10.83
N SER A 171 -13.28 -6.21 12.06
CA SER A 171 -13.95 -7.42 12.56
C SER A 171 -15.15 -7.84 11.71
N GLN A 172 -15.99 -6.89 11.30
CA GLN A 172 -17.18 -7.17 10.49
C GLN A 172 -16.86 -7.68 9.09
N ASP A 173 -15.76 -7.22 8.49
CA ASP A 173 -15.31 -7.66 7.16
C ASP A 173 -14.69 -9.07 7.22
N ALA A 174 -13.78 -9.31 8.16
CA ALA A 174 -13.07 -10.59 8.28
C ALA A 174 -13.88 -11.70 8.96
N PHE A 175 -14.75 -11.36 9.91
CA PHE A 175 -15.51 -12.32 10.73
C PHE A 175 -17.02 -12.12 10.55
N ALA A 176 -17.46 -12.01 9.29
CA ALA A 176 -18.86 -11.81 8.94
C ALA A 176 -19.77 -12.94 9.48
N SER A 177 -19.26 -14.17 9.54
CA SER A 177 -19.94 -15.35 10.10
C SER A 177 -19.93 -15.44 11.63
N GLY A 178 -19.25 -14.53 12.31
CA GLY A 178 -19.02 -14.58 13.76
C GLY A 178 -17.70 -15.25 14.13
N SER A 179 -17.37 -15.23 15.41
CA SER A 179 -16.21 -15.92 16.00
C SER A 179 -16.53 -16.30 17.45
N GLY A 180 -16.15 -17.52 17.86
CA GLY A 180 -16.41 -18.04 19.20
C GLY A 180 -15.60 -17.35 20.29
N THR A 181 -14.49 -16.71 19.92
CA THR A 181 -13.58 -15.99 20.80
C THR A 181 -13.38 -14.57 20.28
N VAL A 182 -13.19 -13.61 21.17
CA VAL A 182 -12.80 -12.24 20.82
C VAL A 182 -11.58 -11.82 21.62
N VAL A 183 -10.55 -11.30 20.95
CA VAL A 183 -9.37 -10.75 21.62
C VAL A 183 -9.58 -9.24 21.77
N ILE A 184 -9.34 -8.72 22.98
CA ILE A 184 -9.57 -7.34 23.35
C ILE A 184 -8.28 -6.74 23.89
N ALA A 185 -7.85 -5.61 23.33
CA ALA A 185 -6.69 -4.88 23.82
C ALA A 185 -6.95 -3.38 23.92
N SER A 186 -6.01 -2.65 24.53
CA SER A 186 -6.10 -1.19 24.59
C SER A 186 -5.94 -0.57 23.20
N GLY A 187 -6.84 0.32 22.82
CA GLY A 187 -6.64 1.19 21.65
C GLY A 187 -5.86 2.47 21.97
N ALA A 188 -5.60 2.75 23.25
CA ALA A 188 -4.88 3.95 23.69
C ALA A 188 -3.37 3.76 23.69
N ASN A 189 -2.89 2.53 23.87
CA ASN A 189 -1.49 2.16 23.82
C ASN A 189 -1.32 0.84 23.07
N PHE A 190 -0.21 0.67 22.35
CA PHE A 190 -0.02 -0.40 21.38
C PHE A 190 0.72 -1.68 21.84
N PRO A 191 1.66 -1.67 22.81
CA PRO A 191 2.62 -2.77 22.92
C PRO A 191 2.02 -4.14 23.13
N ASP A 192 1.03 -4.26 24.01
CA ASP A 192 0.37 -5.53 24.30
C ASP A 192 -0.50 -5.97 23.10
N ALA A 193 -1.16 -5.01 22.42
CA ALA A 193 -1.96 -5.27 21.23
C ALA A 193 -1.12 -5.73 20.02
N LEU A 194 0.12 -5.25 19.88
CA LEU A 194 1.02 -5.67 18.81
C LEU A 194 1.36 -7.17 18.88
N ALA A 195 1.48 -7.71 20.09
CA ALA A 195 1.80 -9.12 20.29
C ALA A 195 0.58 -10.04 20.08
N ALA A 196 -0.63 -9.48 20.03
CA ALA A 196 -1.88 -10.25 20.02
C ALA A 196 -2.25 -10.85 18.65
N ALA A 197 -1.64 -10.43 17.54
CA ALA A 197 -2.07 -10.88 16.22
C ALA A 197 -1.91 -12.40 16.01
N GLY A 198 -0.84 -13.00 16.54
CA GLY A 198 -0.67 -14.46 16.54
C GLY A 198 -1.72 -15.19 17.38
N LEU A 199 -2.06 -14.62 18.55
CA LEU A 199 -3.11 -15.15 19.42
C LEU A 199 -4.48 -15.12 18.74
N CYS A 200 -4.77 -14.04 18.03
CA CYS A 200 -5.96 -13.91 17.21
C CYS A 200 -6.03 -15.04 16.17
N GLY A 201 -4.91 -15.38 15.53
CA GLY A 201 -4.83 -16.51 14.60
C GLY A 201 -5.09 -17.85 15.29
N ALA A 202 -4.48 -18.08 16.46
CA ALA A 202 -4.64 -19.34 17.21
C ALA A 202 -6.10 -19.63 17.60
N TYR A 203 -6.88 -18.58 17.86
CA TYR A 203 -8.30 -18.67 18.22
C TYR A 203 -9.28 -18.42 17.06
N ASP A 204 -8.79 -18.15 15.84
CA ASP A 204 -9.60 -17.64 14.72
C ASP A 204 -10.52 -16.48 15.14
N ALA A 205 -9.92 -15.47 15.78
CA ALA A 205 -10.61 -14.41 16.50
C ALA A 205 -10.23 -13.01 16.00
N PRO A 206 -11.16 -12.04 16.01
CA PRO A 206 -10.84 -10.64 15.75
C PRO A 206 -10.12 -9.99 16.94
N LEU A 207 -9.35 -8.94 16.62
CA LEU A 207 -8.82 -8.00 17.61
C LEU A 207 -9.70 -6.75 17.70
N LEU A 208 -10.42 -6.61 18.81
CA LEU A 208 -11.16 -5.39 19.15
C LEU A 208 -10.34 -4.49 20.08
N LEU A 209 -10.59 -3.19 19.99
CA LEU A 209 -9.90 -2.18 20.79
C LEU A 209 -10.86 -1.48 21.73
N VAL A 210 -10.40 -1.18 22.95
CA VAL A 210 -11.15 -0.40 23.94
C VAL A 210 -10.31 0.75 24.51
N PRO A 211 -10.93 1.87 24.92
CA PRO A 211 -10.33 2.81 25.86
C PRO A 211 -9.97 2.12 27.19
N PRO A 212 -9.00 2.63 27.96
CA PRO A 212 -8.56 1.97 29.19
C PRO A 212 -9.64 1.83 30.27
N THR A 213 -10.64 2.69 30.29
CA THR A 213 -11.61 2.79 31.40
C THR A 213 -13.07 2.74 30.96
N SER A 214 -13.35 2.45 29.69
CA SER A 214 -14.73 2.34 29.20
C SER A 214 -14.85 1.31 28.08
N LEU A 215 -16.03 0.68 28.00
CA LEU A 215 -16.41 -0.21 26.90
C LEU A 215 -17.34 0.55 25.94
N PRO A 216 -16.87 0.97 24.75
CA PRO A 216 -17.71 1.67 23.79
C PRO A 216 -18.88 0.80 23.33
N ALA A 217 -20.06 1.40 23.17
CA ALA A 217 -21.27 0.68 22.76
C ALA A 217 -21.08 -0.11 21.44
N VAL A 218 -20.30 0.44 20.50
CA VAL A 218 -19.98 -0.21 19.21
C VAL A 218 -19.16 -1.49 19.39
N VAL A 219 -18.21 -1.51 20.33
CA VAL A 219 -17.39 -2.68 20.65
C VAL A 219 -18.25 -3.73 21.34
N SER A 220 -19.04 -3.27 22.32
CA SER A 220 -20.05 -4.05 23.01
C SER A 220 -21.00 -4.79 22.05
N ALA A 221 -21.53 -4.08 21.05
CA ALA A 221 -22.43 -4.64 20.05
C ALA A 221 -21.71 -5.61 19.09
N GLU A 222 -20.43 -5.36 18.79
CA GLU A 222 -19.65 -6.26 17.96
C GLU A 222 -19.35 -7.59 18.67
N ILE A 223 -19.07 -7.58 19.98
CA ILE A 223 -18.92 -8.81 20.78
C ILE A 223 -20.19 -9.66 20.67
N ASP A 224 -21.37 -9.03 20.77
CA ASP A 224 -22.65 -9.73 20.61
C ASP A 224 -22.87 -10.24 19.17
N ARG A 225 -22.56 -9.41 18.17
CA ARG A 225 -22.71 -9.76 16.74
C ARG A 225 -21.84 -10.95 16.37
N LEU A 226 -20.63 -11.01 16.90
CA LEU A 226 -19.71 -12.13 16.70
C LEU A 226 -20.27 -13.45 17.25
N GLY A 227 -21.21 -13.38 18.20
CA GLY A 227 -21.65 -14.55 18.95
C GLY A 227 -20.54 -15.12 19.83
N ALA A 228 -19.60 -14.26 20.27
CA ALA A 228 -18.46 -14.68 21.06
C ALA A 228 -18.94 -15.27 22.39
N THR A 229 -18.35 -16.41 22.75
CA THR A 229 -18.58 -17.11 24.02
C THR A 229 -17.42 -16.94 24.98
N GLN A 230 -16.24 -16.59 24.49
CA GLN A 230 -15.06 -16.31 25.27
C GLN A 230 -14.47 -14.95 24.88
N ALA A 231 -13.96 -14.20 25.86
CA ALA A 231 -13.18 -12.99 25.60
C ALA A 231 -11.79 -13.10 26.23
N ILE A 232 -10.77 -12.71 25.48
CA ILE A 232 -9.38 -12.69 25.96
C ILE A 232 -8.91 -11.24 26.00
N ILE A 233 -8.65 -10.72 27.19
CA ILE A 233 -8.09 -9.38 27.39
C ILE A 233 -6.57 -9.49 27.38
N VAL A 234 -5.93 -8.75 26.48
CA VAL A 234 -4.47 -8.64 26.38
C VAL A 234 -4.01 -7.31 26.96
N GLY A 235 -3.20 -7.38 28.00
CA GLY A 235 -2.69 -6.24 28.76
C GLY A 235 -3.26 -6.15 30.17
N GLY A 236 -2.50 -5.51 31.06
CA GLY A 236 -2.87 -5.37 32.48
C GLY A 236 -4.00 -4.36 32.73
N ALA A 237 -4.41 -4.23 33.99
CA ALA A 237 -5.49 -3.32 34.44
C ALA A 237 -5.26 -1.84 34.07
N ALA A 238 -4.00 -1.42 33.88
CA ALA A 238 -3.70 -0.06 33.42
C ALA A 238 -4.03 0.15 31.92
N ALA A 239 -4.00 -0.92 31.12
CA ALA A 239 -4.27 -0.87 29.68
C ALA A 239 -5.77 -1.09 29.39
N VAL A 240 -6.39 -2.00 30.13
CA VAL A 240 -7.83 -2.31 30.11
C VAL A 240 -8.24 -2.55 31.57
N SER A 241 -8.98 -1.63 32.19
CA SER A 241 -9.28 -1.70 33.62
C SER A 241 -10.15 -2.89 34.00
N ASP A 242 -10.10 -3.26 35.27
CA ASP A 242 -10.97 -4.29 35.85
C ASP A 242 -12.45 -3.94 35.63
N GLY A 243 -12.80 -2.65 35.69
CA GLY A 243 -14.17 -2.20 35.36
C GLY A 243 -14.56 -2.44 33.90
N VAL A 244 -13.62 -2.39 32.95
CA VAL A 244 -13.91 -2.77 31.55
C VAL A 244 -14.05 -4.28 31.43
N GLU A 245 -13.20 -5.04 32.13
CA GLU A 245 -13.31 -6.50 32.21
C GLU A 245 -14.66 -6.94 32.79
N ASP A 246 -15.11 -6.33 33.89
CA ASP A 246 -16.42 -6.60 34.50
C ASP A 246 -17.57 -6.32 33.52
N LEU A 247 -17.49 -5.21 32.76
CA LEU A 247 -18.49 -4.88 31.75
C LEU A 247 -18.51 -5.88 30.58
N ILE A 248 -17.36 -6.45 30.22
CA ILE A 248 -17.25 -7.52 29.23
C ILE A 248 -17.82 -8.81 29.83
N ALA A 249 -17.39 -9.21 31.03
CA ALA A 249 -17.85 -10.43 31.70
C ALA A 249 -19.36 -10.46 31.97
N ALA A 250 -19.98 -9.28 32.15
CA ALA A 250 -21.42 -9.16 32.31
C ALA A 250 -22.22 -9.43 31.02
N ARG A 251 -21.57 -9.63 29.87
CA ARG A 251 -22.27 -9.94 28.62
C ARG A 251 -22.85 -11.36 28.66
N PRO A 252 -24.15 -11.53 28.39
CA PRO A 252 -24.83 -12.83 28.54
C PRO A 252 -24.32 -13.90 27.56
N GLY A 253 -23.72 -13.50 26.43
CA GLY A 253 -23.15 -14.41 25.44
C GLY A 253 -21.84 -15.06 25.88
N LEU A 254 -21.09 -14.46 26.81
CA LEU A 254 -19.75 -14.92 27.20
C LEU A 254 -19.77 -16.06 28.22
N THR A 255 -20.39 -17.18 27.85
CA THR A 255 -20.51 -18.36 28.72
C THR A 255 -19.19 -19.07 29.04
N GLY A 256 -18.18 -18.89 28.19
CA GLY A 256 -16.80 -19.35 28.39
C GLY A 256 -15.96 -18.40 29.26
N GLY A 257 -16.52 -17.25 29.63
CA GLY A 257 -15.89 -16.29 30.54
C GLY A 257 -14.89 -15.35 29.87
N VAL A 258 -14.17 -14.62 30.72
CA VAL A 258 -13.15 -13.65 30.33
C VAL A 258 -11.81 -14.09 30.93
N THR A 259 -10.78 -14.16 30.08
CA THR A 259 -9.40 -14.45 30.49
C THR A 259 -8.55 -13.22 30.26
N ARG A 260 -7.68 -12.88 31.22
CA ARG A 260 -6.70 -11.79 31.05
C ARG A 260 -5.29 -12.35 30.93
N ILE A 261 -4.58 -11.93 29.88
CA ILE A 261 -3.17 -12.23 29.63
C ILE A 261 -2.37 -10.94 29.82
N ALA A 262 -1.61 -10.85 30.90
CA ALA A 262 -0.84 -9.66 31.24
C ALA A 262 0.42 -10.01 32.03
N GLY A 263 1.57 -9.51 31.57
CA GLY A 263 2.84 -9.61 32.28
C GLY A 263 3.22 -8.32 33.00
N ALA A 264 4.34 -8.35 33.74
CA ALA A 264 4.91 -7.17 34.40
C ALA A 264 5.39 -6.09 33.41
N SER A 265 5.68 -6.49 32.18
CA SER A 265 6.06 -5.61 31.07
C SER A 265 5.46 -6.11 29.76
N ARG A 266 5.56 -5.30 28.69
CA ARG A 266 5.17 -5.70 27.33
C ARG A 266 5.90 -6.97 26.85
N TYR A 267 7.11 -7.21 27.34
CA TYR A 267 7.90 -8.38 26.98
C TYR A 267 7.39 -9.63 27.70
N ASP A 268 6.99 -9.47 28.97
CA ASP A 268 6.35 -10.54 29.74
C ASP A 268 4.94 -10.85 29.22
N THR A 269 4.17 -9.84 28.82
CA THR A 269 2.88 -10.05 28.15
C THR A 269 3.06 -10.82 26.85
N ALA A 270 4.04 -10.46 26.01
CA ALA A 270 4.33 -11.20 24.77
C ALA A 270 4.75 -12.65 25.01
N LYS A 271 5.50 -12.93 26.09
CA LYS A 271 5.81 -14.30 26.52
C LYS A 271 4.55 -15.08 26.88
N LEU A 272 3.70 -14.51 27.73
CA LEU A 272 2.45 -15.16 28.15
C LEU A 272 1.49 -15.40 26.99
N ILE A 273 1.45 -14.49 26.01
CA ILE A 273 0.71 -14.70 24.76
C ILE A 273 1.25 -15.91 24.00
N ALA A 274 2.57 -16.04 23.86
CA ALA A 274 3.15 -17.18 23.17
C ALA A 274 2.84 -18.50 23.90
N GLU A 275 2.91 -18.52 25.23
CA GLU A 275 2.56 -19.69 26.05
C GLU A 275 1.07 -20.07 25.88
N GLU A 276 0.17 -19.08 25.87
CA GLU A 276 -1.25 -19.31 25.59
C GLU A 276 -1.47 -19.88 24.18
N MET A 277 -0.80 -19.32 23.17
CA MET A 277 -0.88 -19.84 21.80
C MET A 277 -0.44 -21.30 21.70
N SER A 278 0.66 -21.67 22.36
CA SER A 278 1.16 -23.05 22.38
C SER A 278 0.17 -23.99 23.09
N SER A 279 -0.43 -23.52 24.19
CA SER A 279 -1.47 -24.25 24.92
C SER A 279 -2.73 -24.47 24.07
N GLU A 280 -3.23 -23.43 23.41
CA GLU A 280 -4.44 -23.49 22.58
C GLU A 280 -4.24 -24.42 21.37
N LEU A 281 -3.10 -24.32 20.70
CA LEU A 281 -2.79 -25.15 19.53
C LEU A 281 -2.36 -26.58 19.92
N GLY A 282 -2.05 -26.82 21.19
CA GLY A 282 -1.56 -28.11 21.68
C GLY A 282 -0.22 -28.54 21.09
N THR A 283 0.62 -27.58 20.69
CA THR A 283 1.91 -27.83 20.02
C THR A 283 2.94 -26.73 20.32
N ASP A 284 4.21 -27.06 20.14
CA ASP A 284 5.29 -26.09 20.06
C ASP A 284 5.08 -25.14 18.87
N LEU A 285 5.63 -23.93 18.99
CA LEU A 285 5.58 -22.85 17.99
C LEU A 285 6.96 -22.73 17.33
N PRO A 286 7.28 -23.51 16.27
CA PRO A 286 8.65 -23.64 15.76
C PRO A 286 9.21 -22.34 15.16
N ASP A 287 8.33 -21.38 14.82
CA ASP A 287 8.68 -20.11 14.23
C ASP A 287 8.11 -18.95 15.07
N ALA A 288 8.90 -17.92 15.34
CA ALA A 288 8.44 -16.68 15.96
C ALA A 288 8.91 -15.44 15.20
N TYR A 289 8.18 -14.33 15.36
CA TYR A 289 8.59 -13.02 14.88
C TYR A 289 9.19 -12.21 16.02
N LEU A 290 10.33 -11.56 15.80
CA LEU A 290 10.95 -10.65 16.77
C LEU A 290 10.89 -9.22 16.25
N VAL A 291 10.23 -8.35 17.00
CA VAL A 291 10.05 -6.94 16.65
C VAL A 291 10.44 -6.01 17.79
N SER A 292 10.67 -4.74 17.47
CA SER A 292 10.88 -3.73 18.48
C SER A 292 9.65 -3.62 19.39
N GLY A 293 9.83 -3.74 20.70
CA GLY A 293 8.78 -3.44 21.66
C GLY A 293 8.56 -1.93 21.85
N VAL A 294 9.36 -1.07 21.22
CA VAL A 294 9.30 0.39 21.38
C VAL A 294 8.69 1.08 20.17
N ASN A 295 8.92 0.56 18.97
CA ASN A 295 8.36 1.06 17.72
C ASN A 295 7.30 0.10 17.18
N PHE A 296 6.16 0.63 16.76
CA PHE A 296 5.00 -0.19 16.42
C PHE A 296 4.98 -0.69 14.97
N VAL A 297 5.66 0.00 14.05
CA VAL A 297 5.34 -0.13 12.63
C VAL A 297 5.72 -1.50 12.06
N ASP A 298 6.86 -2.03 12.49
CA ASP A 298 7.35 -3.35 12.06
C ASP A 298 6.44 -4.48 12.56
N ALA A 299 5.86 -4.29 13.76
CA ALA A 299 4.91 -5.22 14.35
C ALA A 299 3.53 -5.19 13.64
N LEU A 300 3.09 -4.02 13.17
CA LEU A 300 1.89 -3.93 12.33
C LEU A 300 2.07 -4.69 11.02
N ALA A 301 3.21 -4.48 10.35
CA ALA A 301 3.50 -5.13 9.08
C ALA A 301 3.48 -6.67 9.16
N VAL A 302 3.94 -7.24 10.27
CA VAL A 302 3.99 -8.70 10.47
C VAL A 302 2.70 -9.30 11.03
N SER A 303 1.75 -8.47 11.47
CA SER A 303 0.49 -8.95 12.06
C SER A 303 -0.28 -9.95 11.18
N PRO A 304 -0.44 -9.75 9.85
CA PRO A 304 -1.12 -10.72 9.01
C PRO A 304 -0.43 -12.08 8.94
N LEU A 305 0.91 -12.08 8.91
CA LEU A 305 1.72 -13.31 8.87
C LEU A 305 1.68 -14.05 10.21
N ALA A 306 1.65 -13.31 11.32
CA ALA A 306 1.49 -13.88 12.65
C ALA A 306 0.14 -14.57 12.80
N TYR A 307 -0.94 -13.93 12.34
CA TYR A 307 -2.28 -14.52 12.30
C TYR A 307 -2.30 -15.78 11.42
N ALA A 308 -1.99 -15.64 10.12
CA ALA A 308 -2.14 -16.72 9.14
C ALA A 308 -1.20 -17.91 9.40
N GLY A 309 -0.04 -17.65 10.00
CA GLY A 309 0.94 -18.69 10.34
C GLY A 309 0.78 -19.27 11.75
N HIS A 310 -0.15 -18.75 12.57
CA HIS A 310 -0.25 -19.07 14.00
C HIS A 310 1.09 -18.90 14.76
N ARG A 311 1.80 -17.80 14.48
CA ARG A 311 3.15 -17.54 15.01
C ARG A 311 3.13 -16.42 16.04
N PRO A 312 3.84 -16.57 17.18
CA PRO A 312 3.89 -15.52 18.18
C PRO A 312 4.73 -14.34 17.69
N ILE A 313 4.30 -13.13 18.07
CA ILE A 313 5.09 -11.91 17.94
C ILE A 313 5.74 -11.64 19.29
N LEU A 314 7.05 -11.85 19.36
CA LEU A 314 7.87 -11.54 20.51
C LEU A 314 8.41 -10.12 20.40
N LEU A 315 8.45 -9.42 21.53
CA LEU A 315 8.93 -8.04 21.61
C LEU A 315 10.34 -8.01 22.20
N THR A 316 11.17 -7.06 21.76
CA THR A 316 12.48 -6.80 22.38
C THR A 316 12.76 -5.30 22.55
N PRO A 317 13.47 -4.87 23.61
CA PRO A 317 14.14 -3.58 23.62
C PRO A 317 15.12 -3.49 22.44
N LYS A 318 15.45 -2.25 22.05
CA LYS A 318 16.36 -2.03 20.92
C LYS A 318 17.75 -2.59 21.18
N GLU A 319 18.33 -2.27 22.35
CA GLU A 319 19.76 -2.45 22.59
C GLU A 319 20.12 -3.87 23.05
N ALA A 320 19.19 -4.59 23.68
CA ALA A 320 19.38 -5.97 24.14
C ALA A 320 18.04 -6.70 24.25
N ALA A 321 18.04 -8.01 23.97
CA ALA A 321 16.91 -8.90 24.18
C ALA A 321 16.50 -8.94 25.65
N HIS A 322 15.20 -8.80 25.92
CA HIS A 322 14.68 -8.93 27.28
C HIS A 322 14.71 -10.40 27.72
N SER A 323 14.93 -10.66 29.00
CA SER A 323 14.97 -12.04 29.54
C SER A 323 13.67 -12.80 29.28
N ALA A 324 12.52 -12.12 29.39
CA ALA A 324 11.22 -12.69 29.06
C ALA A 324 11.11 -13.13 27.58
N THR A 325 11.71 -12.36 26.66
CA THR A 325 11.75 -12.70 25.23
C THR A 325 12.55 -13.98 24.99
N LEU A 326 13.72 -14.10 25.64
CA LEU A 326 14.56 -15.29 25.54
C LEU A 326 13.90 -16.50 26.20
N ALA A 327 13.23 -16.31 27.32
CA ALA A 327 12.48 -17.36 28.00
C ALA A 327 11.26 -17.82 27.20
N ALA A 328 10.60 -16.94 26.44
CA ALA A 328 9.49 -17.33 25.56
C ALA A 328 9.95 -18.30 24.46
N ILE A 329 11.13 -18.05 23.86
CA ILE A 329 11.71 -18.90 22.81
C ILE A 329 11.84 -20.35 23.29
N ASP A 330 12.39 -20.55 24.49
CA ASP A 330 12.57 -21.86 25.10
C ASP A 330 11.22 -22.48 25.52
N ALA A 331 10.36 -21.68 26.18
CA ALA A 331 9.10 -22.15 26.75
C ALA A 331 8.11 -22.73 25.71
N VAL A 332 8.15 -22.23 24.48
CA VAL A 332 7.22 -22.62 23.41
C VAL A 332 7.91 -23.32 22.24
N GLY A 333 9.15 -23.79 22.45
CA GLY A 333 9.86 -24.63 21.47
C GLY A 333 10.17 -23.92 20.15
N VAL A 334 10.45 -22.62 20.17
CA VAL A 334 10.82 -21.86 18.97
C VAL A 334 12.17 -22.34 18.45
N GLN A 335 12.23 -22.67 17.17
CA GLN A 335 13.43 -23.16 16.48
C GLN A 335 14.01 -22.13 15.52
N ARG A 336 13.19 -21.18 15.06
CA ARG A 336 13.62 -20.10 14.17
C ARG A 336 12.94 -18.79 14.55
N VAL A 337 13.72 -17.71 14.54
CA VAL A 337 13.21 -16.35 14.74
C VAL A 337 13.41 -15.51 13.47
N VAL A 338 12.33 -14.90 12.99
CA VAL A 338 12.38 -13.88 11.94
C VAL A 338 12.33 -12.51 12.59
N ILE A 339 13.44 -11.80 12.55
CA ILE A 339 13.56 -10.42 13.03
C ILE A 339 12.94 -9.50 11.99
N VAL A 340 11.95 -8.71 12.39
CA VAL A 340 11.30 -7.73 11.50
C VAL A 340 11.70 -6.32 11.93
N GLY A 341 12.26 -5.58 10.97
CA GLY A 341 12.85 -4.27 11.18
C GLY A 341 14.38 -4.29 11.11
N GLY A 342 14.95 -3.13 10.76
CA GLY A 342 16.40 -2.95 10.65
C GLY A 342 17.13 -2.96 12.00
N THR A 343 18.45 -2.90 11.97
CA THR A 343 19.30 -2.87 13.19
C THR A 343 19.05 -1.65 14.08
N GLY A 344 18.47 -0.58 13.53
CA GLY A 344 18.00 0.57 14.30
C GLY A 344 16.77 0.29 15.18
N ALA A 345 16.00 -0.76 14.87
CA ALA A 345 14.81 -1.18 15.62
C ALA A 345 15.11 -2.36 16.57
N VAL A 346 15.88 -3.34 16.07
CA VAL A 346 16.37 -4.51 16.81
C VAL A 346 17.87 -4.65 16.55
N SER A 347 18.71 -4.28 17.52
CA SER A 347 20.16 -4.24 17.35
C SER A 347 20.75 -5.63 17.05
N THR A 348 21.96 -5.64 16.49
CA THR A 348 22.76 -6.85 16.36
C THR A 348 23.06 -7.49 17.71
N THR A 349 23.14 -6.70 18.78
CA THR A 349 23.30 -7.24 20.14
C THR A 349 22.08 -8.06 20.57
N ALA A 350 20.87 -7.56 20.33
CA ALA A 350 19.64 -8.30 20.63
C ALA A 350 19.51 -9.57 19.76
N GLU A 351 19.86 -9.47 18.48
CA GLU A 351 19.94 -10.62 17.55
C GLU A 351 20.91 -11.70 18.07
N ASN A 352 22.14 -11.32 18.41
CA ASN A 352 23.16 -12.26 18.92
C ASN A 352 22.70 -12.96 20.22
N GLN A 353 21.94 -12.29 21.09
CA GLN A 353 21.40 -12.90 22.31
C GLN A 353 20.31 -13.92 22.01
N VAL A 354 19.50 -13.69 20.98
CA VAL A 354 18.51 -14.66 20.49
C VAL A 354 19.20 -15.84 19.82
N GLU A 355 20.22 -15.59 19.01
CA GLU A 355 21.02 -16.64 18.37
C GLU A 355 21.74 -17.53 19.38
N ALA A 356 22.18 -16.97 20.51
CA ALA A 356 22.81 -17.75 21.58
C ALA A 356 21.86 -18.77 22.21
N VAL A 357 20.53 -18.53 22.16
CA VAL A 357 19.50 -19.48 22.60
C VAL A 357 19.18 -20.50 21.49
N LEU A 358 19.09 -20.05 20.24
CA LEU A 358 18.63 -20.85 19.10
C LEU A 358 19.71 -21.64 18.36
N GLY A 359 20.99 -21.30 18.54
CA GLY A 359 22.08 -21.82 17.70
C GLY A 359 22.14 -21.21 16.30
N SER A 360 22.03 -19.87 16.22
CA SER A 360 22.11 -19.08 14.96
C SER A 360 21.00 -19.31 13.93
N ALA A 361 19.79 -19.68 14.38
CA ALA A 361 18.61 -19.83 13.53
C ALA A 361 17.77 -18.54 13.45
N THR A 362 18.41 -17.41 13.10
CA THR A 362 17.70 -16.14 12.87
C THR A 362 17.74 -15.72 11.40
N SER A 363 16.72 -14.99 10.97
CA SER A 363 16.71 -14.27 9.70
C SER A 363 16.13 -12.88 9.89
N ARG A 364 16.41 -11.94 8.98
CA ARG A 364 15.96 -10.55 9.10
C ARG A 364 15.19 -10.10 7.87
N VAL A 365 14.04 -9.48 8.08
CA VAL A 365 13.23 -8.83 7.05
C VAL A 365 13.10 -7.34 7.39
N ALA A 366 13.70 -6.49 6.56
CA ALA A 366 13.75 -5.05 6.78
C ALA A 366 13.86 -4.29 5.46
N GLY A 367 13.34 -3.06 5.45
CA GLY A 367 13.57 -2.06 4.39
C GLY A 367 14.21 -0.79 4.94
N ASN A 368 14.52 0.17 4.06
CA ASN A 368 15.18 1.43 4.47
C ASN A 368 14.24 2.34 5.30
N ASN A 369 12.93 2.12 5.18
CA ASN A 369 11.91 2.80 5.94
C ASN A 369 10.75 1.83 6.25
N ARG A 370 9.74 2.35 6.94
CA ARG A 370 8.57 1.57 7.38
C ARG A 370 7.74 0.99 6.23
N PHE A 371 7.68 1.69 5.10
CA PHE A 371 6.89 1.28 3.94
C PHE A 371 7.60 0.17 3.18
N GLU A 372 8.92 0.31 3.00
CA GLU A 372 9.76 -0.76 2.44
C GLU A 372 9.79 -2.00 3.34
N THR A 373 9.82 -1.82 4.67
CA THR A 373 9.73 -2.95 5.61
C THR A 373 8.38 -3.65 5.48
N ALA A 374 7.26 -2.91 5.41
CA ALA A 374 5.94 -3.50 5.22
C ALA A 374 5.83 -4.32 3.91
N ARG A 375 6.33 -3.78 2.78
CA ARG A 375 6.43 -4.53 1.52
C ARG A 375 7.28 -5.79 1.68
N ALA A 376 8.47 -5.67 2.27
CA ALA A 376 9.38 -6.81 2.44
C ALA A 376 8.76 -7.92 3.28
N VAL A 377 8.02 -7.56 4.34
CA VAL A 377 7.26 -8.51 5.16
C VAL A 377 6.16 -9.19 4.36
N ALA A 378 5.34 -8.43 3.65
CA ALA A 378 4.27 -9.01 2.83
C ALA A 378 4.84 -9.97 1.75
N ASN A 379 5.90 -9.57 1.04
CA ASN A 379 6.58 -10.44 0.07
C ASN A 379 7.19 -11.69 0.70
N SER A 380 7.71 -11.60 1.92
CA SER A 380 8.22 -12.76 2.65
C SER A 380 7.10 -13.75 3.01
N GLY A 381 5.91 -13.25 3.37
CA GLY A 381 4.74 -14.07 3.65
C GLY A 381 4.22 -14.79 2.41
N VAL A 382 4.19 -14.11 1.26
CA VAL A 382 3.82 -14.70 -0.04
C VAL A 382 4.84 -15.77 -0.44
N SER A 383 6.13 -15.47 -0.34
CA SER A 383 7.20 -16.43 -0.67
C SER A 383 7.16 -17.67 0.23
N ALA A 384 6.70 -17.51 1.48
CA ALA A 384 6.53 -18.62 2.42
C ALA A 384 5.20 -19.37 2.25
N GLY A 385 4.30 -18.92 1.37
CA GLY A 385 2.98 -19.50 1.18
C GLY A 385 2.01 -19.29 2.35
N LEU A 386 2.29 -18.33 3.23
CA LEU A 386 1.42 -18.00 4.39
C LEU A 386 0.26 -17.10 4.00
N ILE A 387 0.49 -16.22 3.04
CA ILE A 387 -0.50 -15.28 2.49
C ILE A 387 -0.37 -15.28 0.97
N GLY A 388 -1.37 -14.75 0.28
CA GLY A 388 -1.36 -14.54 -1.17
C GLY A 388 -1.61 -13.08 -1.54
N HIS A 389 -1.67 -12.84 -2.85
CA HIS A 389 -1.93 -11.50 -3.41
C HIS A 389 -3.41 -11.17 -3.59
N ARG A 390 -4.32 -12.13 -3.33
CA ARG A 390 -5.77 -11.96 -3.53
C ARG A 390 -6.40 -10.95 -2.57
N PHE A 391 -5.83 -10.76 -1.39
CA PHE A 391 -6.32 -9.77 -0.43
C PHE A 391 -5.17 -8.84 -0.02
N ILE A 392 -5.44 -7.53 -0.05
CA ILE A 392 -4.49 -6.52 0.36
C ILE A 392 -5.12 -5.60 1.39
N GLY A 393 -4.56 -5.62 2.60
CA GLY A 393 -4.81 -4.61 3.62
C GLY A 393 -3.90 -3.40 3.44
N VAL A 394 -4.45 -2.21 3.63
CA VAL A 394 -3.70 -0.96 3.67
C VAL A 394 -4.05 -0.22 4.96
N ALA A 395 -3.05 0.21 5.72
CA ALA A 395 -3.26 1.03 6.91
C ALA A 395 -2.35 2.26 6.92
N ASN A 396 -2.71 3.27 7.70
CA ASN A 396 -1.88 4.46 7.88
C ASN A 396 -0.58 4.09 8.62
N GLY A 397 0.59 4.39 8.02
CA GLY A 397 1.89 4.10 8.61
C GLY A 397 2.36 5.06 9.71
N ARG A 398 1.59 6.13 10.00
CA ARG A 398 1.87 7.14 11.04
C ARG A 398 1.04 6.91 12.30
N GLY A 399 -0.14 6.31 12.18
CA GLY A 399 -0.95 5.82 13.30
C GLY A 399 -0.72 4.33 13.55
N PHE A 400 -1.10 3.84 14.73
CA PHE A 400 -0.98 2.41 15.04
C PHE A 400 -2.33 1.67 15.04
N ALA A 401 -3.40 2.35 15.45
CA ALA A 401 -4.61 1.68 15.88
C ALA A 401 -5.37 0.98 14.73
N ASP A 402 -5.44 1.61 13.56
CA ASP A 402 -6.13 1.05 12.40
C ASP A 402 -5.39 -0.18 11.83
N GLY A 403 -4.06 -0.22 11.98
CA GLY A 403 -3.23 -1.35 11.59
C GLY A 403 -3.32 -2.55 12.54
N LEU A 404 -3.73 -2.37 13.80
CA LEU A 404 -3.86 -3.47 14.77
C LEU A 404 -4.99 -4.43 14.33
N GLY A 405 -6.23 -3.92 14.28
CA GLY A 405 -7.38 -4.71 13.81
C GLY A 405 -7.29 -5.01 12.32
N GLY A 406 -6.80 -4.07 11.51
CA GLY A 406 -6.65 -4.24 10.06
C GLY A 406 -5.62 -5.30 9.67
N GLY A 407 -4.53 -5.44 10.42
CA GLY A 407 -3.52 -6.49 10.21
C GLY A 407 -4.06 -7.88 10.50
N VAL A 408 -4.81 -8.03 11.60
CA VAL A 408 -5.52 -9.28 11.93
C VAL A 408 -6.54 -9.64 10.83
N ALA A 409 -7.37 -8.67 10.43
CA ALA A 409 -8.35 -8.87 9.36
C ALA A 409 -7.71 -9.24 8.02
N ALA A 410 -6.59 -8.58 7.65
CA ALA A 410 -5.85 -8.95 6.45
C ALA A 410 -5.31 -10.39 6.52
N GLY A 411 -4.77 -10.81 7.66
CA GLY A 411 -4.31 -12.17 7.89
C GLY A 411 -5.44 -13.21 7.81
N ALA A 412 -6.61 -12.91 8.36
CA ALA A 412 -7.80 -13.77 8.28
C ALA A 412 -8.29 -13.98 6.83
N HIS A 413 -8.08 -13.01 5.96
CA HIS A 413 -8.33 -13.14 4.52
C HIS A 413 -7.17 -13.78 3.73
N GLY A 414 -6.10 -14.19 4.41
CA GLY A 414 -4.90 -14.74 3.78
C GLY A 414 -4.11 -13.70 2.97
N GLY A 415 -4.19 -12.42 3.35
CA GLY A 415 -3.56 -11.30 2.67
C GLY A 415 -2.48 -10.59 3.48
N GLY A 416 -1.73 -9.71 2.82
CA GLY A 416 -0.71 -8.86 3.46
C GLY A 416 -1.26 -7.51 3.94
N LEU A 417 -0.49 -6.82 4.80
CA LEU A 417 -0.75 -5.43 5.20
C LEU A 417 0.41 -4.55 4.74
N VAL A 418 0.12 -3.59 3.87
CA VAL A 418 1.04 -2.52 3.48
C VAL A 418 0.63 -1.19 4.10
N LEU A 419 1.56 -0.25 4.15
CA LEU A 419 1.40 0.99 4.90
C LEU A 419 1.44 2.21 3.98
N MET A 420 0.54 3.15 4.19
CA MET A 420 0.48 4.39 3.42
C MET A 420 0.71 5.64 4.26
N GLU A 421 1.06 6.75 3.62
CA GLU A 421 0.91 8.09 4.21
C GLU A 421 -0.54 8.57 3.99
N SER A 422 -0.98 9.57 4.75
CA SER A 422 -2.39 10.04 4.72
C SER A 422 -2.89 10.47 3.33
N TYR A 423 -2.01 10.94 2.44
CA TYR A 423 -2.37 11.42 1.10
C TYR A 423 -1.40 10.99 0.01
N VAL A 424 -0.44 10.12 0.32
CA VAL A 424 0.60 9.70 -0.61
C VAL A 424 0.76 8.19 -0.48
N ILE A 425 0.67 7.49 -1.61
CA ILE A 425 1.03 6.08 -1.70
C ILE A 425 2.55 6.03 -1.85
N PRO A 426 3.30 5.49 -0.88
CA PRO A 426 4.76 5.36 -1.00
C PRO A 426 5.13 4.41 -2.15
N ASP A 427 6.26 4.64 -2.82
CA ASP A 427 6.75 3.79 -3.93
C ASP A 427 6.78 2.30 -3.57
N ALA A 428 7.16 1.97 -2.32
CA ALA A 428 7.15 0.60 -1.82
C ALA A 428 5.73 -0.02 -1.78
N THR A 429 4.73 0.76 -1.39
CA THR A 429 3.34 0.28 -1.39
C THR A 429 2.81 0.15 -2.80
N GLN A 430 3.08 1.14 -3.65
CA GLN A 430 2.72 1.06 -5.06
C GLN A 430 3.31 -0.20 -5.68
N ALA A 431 4.61 -0.44 -5.51
CA ALA A 431 5.29 -1.60 -6.05
C ALA A 431 4.73 -2.94 -5.53
N TYR A 432 4.30 -3.02 -4.26
CA TYR A 432 3.60 -4.22 -3.77
C TYR A 432 2.27 -4.46 -4.48
N LEU A 433 1.48 -3.41 -4.69
CA LEU A 433 0.25 -3.51 -5.46
C LEU A 433 0.52 -4.01 -6.89
N LEU A 434 1.65 -3.63 -7.48
CA LEU A 434 2.07 -4.13 -8.81
C LEU A 434 2.46 -5.61 -8.78
N ASP A 435 3.22 -6.01 -7.77
CA ASP A 435 3.63 -7.41 -7.57
C ASP A 435 2.38 -8.31 -7.51
N CYS A 436 1.29 -7.83 -6.89
CA CYS A 436 0.01 -8.53 -6.76
C CYS A 436 -0.80 -8.65 -8.06
N GLU A 437 -0.65 -7.70 -8.98
CA GLU A 437 -1.30 -7.74 -10.30
C GLU A 437 -0.50 -8.58 -11.32
N GLY A 438 0.82 -8.61 -11.18
CA GLY A 438 1.74 -9.20 -12.16
C GLY A 438 1.83 -10.73 -12.19
N ASP A 439 1.38 -11.43 -11.14
CA ASP A 439 1.41 -12.90 -11.07
C ASP A 439 0.16 -13.58 -11.69
N GLY A 440 -0.77 -12.78 -12.23
CA GLY A 440 -2.01 -13.27 -12.82
C GLY A 440 -3.08 -13.70 -11.81
N SER A 441 -2.80 -13.61 -10.50
CA SER A 441 -3.80 -13.83 -9.45
C SER A 441 -4.71 -12.61 -9.31
N GLY A 442 -4.14 -11.40 -9.39
CA GLY A 442 -4.83 -10.15 -9.14
C GLY A 442 -5.31 -10.04 -7.68
N ALA A 443 -5.20 -8.86 -7.07
CA ALA A 443 -5.97 -8.62 -5.86
C ALA A 443 -7.46 -8.77 -6.20
N GLU A 444 -8.20 -9.57 -5.44
CA GLU A 444 -9.67 -9.70 -5.51
C GLU A 444 -10.37 -8.76 -4.53
N ALA A 445 -9.65 -8.31 -3.49
CA ALA A 445 -10.12 -7.32 -2.54
C ALA A 445 -8.96 -6.46 -2.00
N LEU A 446 -9.15 -5.14 -2.02
CA LEU A 446 -8.31 -4.18 -1.31
C LEU A 446 -9.12 -3.53 -0.19
N ARG A 447 -8.58 -3.51 1.03
CA ARG A 447 -9.19 -2.85 2.19
C ARG A 447 -8.29 -1.77 2.73
N VAL A 448 -8.82 -0.56 2.82
CA VAL A 448 -8.14 0.57 3.48
C VAL A 448 -8.71 0.74 4.88
N TYR A 449 -7.91 0.47 5.89
CA TYR A 449 -8.27 0.66 7.29
C TYR A 449 -7.87 2.06 7.76
N GLY A 450 -8.84 2.83 8.22
CA GLY A 450 -8.62 4.15 8.83
C GLY A 450 -9.00 5.33 7.96
#